data_AF-G0HLC2-F1
#
_entry.id   AF-G0HLC2-F1
#
_cell.length_a   1.000
_cell.length_b   1.000
_cell.length_c   1.000
_cell.angle_alpha   90.00
_cell.angle_beta   90.00
_cell.angle_gamma   90.00
#
_symmetry.space_group_name_H-M   'P 1'
#
loop_
_entity.id
_entity.type
_entity.pdbx_description
1 polymer ?
#
loop_
_entity_poly.entity_id
_entity_poly.type
_entity_poly.pdbx_seq_one_letter_code
_entity_poly.pdbx_strand_id
1 'polypeptide(L)'
;MEETPPEEPKKTSLGMDENIEGLLAYLLGALTGIIFLLLEKESDFVRFHAMQSTITFIGIWVLQIIFSVIPYIGGILAWLLGIIGFVLWILGMVKAYQGERYKFPIVGNLAEEWMGKVNV
;
A
#
# COMPACT_ATOMS: atom_id res chain seq x y z
N MET A 1 -13.22 8.65 -34.97
CA MET A 1 -12.64 8.82 -33.63
C MET A 1 -11.32 8.08 -33.70
N GLU A 2 -10.18 8.75 -33.58
CA GLU A 2 -8.90 8.03 -33.43
C GLU A 2 -8.97 7.33 -32.07
N GLU A 3 -9.04 6.00 -32.08
CA GLU A 3 -8.83 5.24 -30.85
C GLU A 3 -7.35 5.41 -30.48
N THR A 4 -7.09 6.13 -29.39
CA THR A 4 -5.76 6.15 -28.79
C THR A 4 -5.38 4.71 -28.45
N PRO A 5 -4.24 4.20 -28.95
CA PRO A 5 -3.77 2.87 -28.59
C PRO A 5 -3.69 2.72 -27.07
N PRO A 6 -3.94 1.53 -26.50
CA PRO A 6 -3.70 1.28 -25.09
C PRO A 6 -2.29 1.75 -24.72
N GLU A 7 -2.17 2.59 -23.70
CA GLU A 7 -0.87 3.07 -23.23
C GLU A 7 -0.04 1.84 -22.80
N GLU A 8 1.15 1.67 -23.39
CA GLU A 8 1.99 0.53 -23.03
C GLU A 8 2.38 0.62 -21.55
N PRO A 9 2.35 -0.50 -20.80
CA PRO A 9 2.67 -0.49 -19.38
C PRO A 9 4.10 0.01 -19.16
N LYS A 10 4.23 1.03 -18.32
CA LYS A 10 5.52 1.62 -17.99
C LYS A 10 6.36 0.61 -17.20
N LYS A 11 7.55 0.30 -17.74
CA LYS A 11 8.53 -0.57 -17.09
C LYS A 11 9.23 0.15 -15.94
N THR A 12 9.42 -0.58 -14.85
CA THR A 12 10.05 -0.14 -13.61
C THR A 12 11.54 -0.53 -13.56
N SER A 13 12.23 -0.18 -12.46
CA SER A 13 13.64 -0.56 -12.27
C SER A 13 13.85 -2.08 -12.12
N LEU A 14 12.81 -2.84 -11.76
CA LEU A 14 12.86 -4.31 -11.68
C LEU A 14 12.37 -5.00 -12.97
N GLY A 15 12.04 -4.23 -14.01
CA GLY A 15 11.66 -4.74 -15.33
C GLY A 15 10.23 -5.29 -15.42
N MET A 16 9.41 -5.07 -14.38
CA MET A 16 8.00 -5.43 -14.35
C MET A 16 7.12 -4.24 -14.73
N ASP A 17 5.85 -4.51 -14.98
CA ASP A 17 4.87 -3.44 -15.19
C ASP A 17 4.53 -2.80 -13.83
N GLU A 18 4.48 -1.47 -13.77
CA GLU A 18 4.33 -0.75 -12.50
C GLU A 18 3.04 -1.08 -11.74
N ASN A 19 1.97 -1.44 -12.43
CA ASN A 19 0.72 -1.87 -11.81
C ASN A 19 0.85 -3.23 -11.10
N ILE A 20 1.67 -4.14 -11.64
CA ILE A 20 1.96 -5.43 -11.01
C ILE A 20 2.81 -5.23 -9.76
N GLU A 21 3.85 -4.41 -9.84
CA GLU A 21 4.67 -4.09 -8.68
C GLU A 21 3.88 -3.35 -7.60
N GLY A 22 3.04 -2.40 -7.98
CA GLY A 22 2.15 -1.70 -7.05
C GLY A 22 1.21 -2.67 -6.33
N LEU A 23 0.66 -3.68 -7.02
CA LEU A 23 -0.11 -4.75 -6.36
C LEU A 23 0.78 -5.56 -5.42
N LEU A 24 1.96 -6.00 -5.89
CA LEU A 24 2.87 -6.84 -5.10
C LEU A 24 3.38 -6.14 -3.84
N ALA A 25 3.46 -4.81 -3.85
CA ALA A 25 3.78 -4.01 -2.67
C ALA A 25 2.80 -4.24 -1.50
N TYR A 26 1.56 -4.66 -1.78
CA TYR A 26 0.56 -5.02 -0.77
C TYR A 26 0.51 -6.51 -0.42
N LEU A 27 1.11 -7.40 -1.21
CA LEU A 27 0.87 -8.85 -1.13
C LEU A 27 1.08 -9.43 0.26
N LEU A 28 2.17 -9.06 0.94
CA LEU A 28 2.47 -9.47 2.32
C LEU A 28 2.39 -8.26 3.29
N GLY A 29 1.51 -7.31 2.96
CA GLY A 29 1.34 -6.07 3.69
C GLY A 29 2.64 -5.27 3.80
N ALA A 30 3.01 -4.89 5.02
CA ALA A 30 4.19 -4.08 5.27
C ALA A 30 5.50 -4.72 4.80
N LEU A 31 5.60 -6.05 4.82
CA LEU A 31 6.83 -6.73 4.43
C LEU A 31 7.19 -6.46 2.96
N THR A 32 6.25 -6.70 2.05
CA THR A 32 6.44 -6.40 0.63
C THR A 32 6.51 -4.90 0.38
N GLY A 33 5.76 -4.09 1.13
CA GLY A 33 5.87 -2.63 1.04
C GLY A 33 7.30 -2.14 1.31
N ILE A 34 7.95 -2.64 2.36
CA ILE A 34 9.34 -2.29 2.68
C ILE A 34 10.30 -2.80 1.59
N ILE A 35 10.10 -4.04 1.12
CA ILE A 35 10.95 -4.61 0.05
C ILE A 35 10.89 -3.73 -1.20
N PHE A 36 9.71 -3.33 -1.66
CA PHE A 36 9.57 -2.48 -2.85
C PHE A 36 10.12 -1.06 -2.63
N LEU A 37 10.01 -0.48 -1.43
CA LEU A 37 10.68 0.80 -1.13
C LEU A 37 12.21 0.70 -1.28
N LEU A 38 12.80 -0.44 -0.92
CA LEU A 38 14.24 -0.66 -1.00
C LEU A 38 14.70 -1.00 -2.41
N LEU A 39 13.90 -1.73 -3.18
CA LEU A 39 14.29 -2.24 -4.49
C LEU A 39 13.90 -1.32 -5.65
N GLU A 40 12.70 -0.73 -5.62
CA GLU A 40 12.19 0.09 -6.72
C GLU A 40 12.64 1.55 -6.59
N LYS A 41 13.31 2.07 -7.63
CA LYS A 41 13.95 3.40 -7.62
C LYS A 41 13.37 4.39 -8.63
N GLU A 42 12.66 3.93 -9.65
CA GLU A 42 12.28 4.75 -10.80
C GLU A 42 10.78 5.07 -10.82
N SER A 43 9.93 4.16 -10.33
CA SER A 43 8.47 4.36 -10.32
C SER A 43 7.97 4.97 -9.02
N ASP A 44 7.64 6.27 -9.07
CA ASP A 44 6.93 6.98 -8.01
C ASP A 44 5.57 6.36 -7.67
N PHE A 45 4.93 5.71 -8.65
CA PHE A 45 3.67 4.99 -8.45
C PHE A 45 3.86 3.79 -7.53
N VAL A 46 4.82 2.92 -7.85
CA VAL A 46 5.13 1.73 -7.05
C VAL A 46 5.59 2.14 -5.66
N ARG A 47 6.50 3.11 -5.59
CA ARG A 47 7.05 3.60 -4.31
C ARG A 47 5.96 4.21 -3.42
N PHE A 48 4.98 4.91 -4.00
CA PHE A 48 3.80 5.38 -3.25
C PHE A 48 2.98 4.21 -2.68
N HIS A 49 2.64 3.21 -3.48
CA HIS A 49 1.89 2.05 -3.02
C HIS A 49 2.66 1.24 -1.96
N ALA A 50 3.98 1.15 -2.12
CA ALA A 50 4.89 0.53 -1.16
C ALA A 50 4.94 1.28 0.17
N MET A 51 5.02 2.62 0.15
CA MET A 51 4.92 3.46 1.36
C MET A 51 3.54 3.35 2.01
N GLN A 52 2.47 3.45 1.22
CA GLN A 52 1.09 3.33 1.72
C GLN A 52 0.85 1.95 2.36
N SER A 53 1.33 0.86 1.73
CA SER A 53 1.29 -0.49 2.30
C SER A 53 2.03 -0.54 3.63
N THR A 54 3.29 -0.09 3.65
CA THR A 54 4.15 -0.10 4.84
C THR A 54 3.49 0.60 6.03
N ILE A 55 3.07 1.85 5.84
CA ILE A 55 2.47 2.66 6.90
C ILE A 55 1.13 2.04 7.35
N THR A 56 0.28 1.62 6.41
CA THR A 56 -1.04 1.04 6.72
C THR A 56 -0.90 -0.20 7.60
N PHE A 57 -0.08 -1.18 7.19
CA PHE A 57 -0.02 -2.46 7.88
C PHE A 57 0.84 -2.44 9.14
N ILE A 58 1.87 -1.59 9.23
CA ILE A 58 2.55 -1.32 10.50
C ILE A 58 1.57 -0.65 11.48
N GLY A 59 0.82 0.36 11.03
CA GLY A 59 -0.17 1.05 11.86
C GLY A 59 -1.25 0.12 12.39
N ILE A 60 -1.82 -0.73 11.52
CA ILE A 60 -2.78 -1.76 11.93
C ILE A 60 -2.15 -2.72 12.93
N TRP A 61 -0.95 -3.23 12.69
CA TRP A 61 -0.28 -4.16 13.60
C TRP A 61 -0.06 -3.55 14.99
N VAL A 62 0.40 -2.30 15.06
CA VAL A 62 0.57 -1.58 16.34
C VAL A 62 -0.77 -1.41 17.06
N LEU A 63 -1.83 -1.01 16.35
CA LEU A 63 -3.16 -0.86 16.94
C LEU A 63 -3.74 -2.20 17.43
N GLN A 64 -3.49 -3.30 16.73
CA GLN A 64 -3.88 -4.64 17.17
C GLN A 64 -3.23 -5.00 18.52
N ILE A 65 -1.94 -4.71 18.69
CA ILE A 65 -1.24 -4.91 19.98
C ILE A 65 -1.88 -4.04 21.07
N ILE A 66 -2.14 -2.76 20.79
CA ILE A 66 -2.77 -1.85 21.74
C ILE A 66 -4.17 -2.34 22.15
N PHE A 67 -4.98 -2.83 21.21
CA PHE A 67 -6.31 -3.35 21.54
C PHE A 67 -6.25 -4.67 22.32
N SER A 68 -5.22 -5.50 22.10
CA SER A 68 -5.08 -6.79 22.79
C SER A 68 -4.97 -6.68 24.31
N VAL A 69 -4.51 -5.53 24.83
CA VAL A 69 -4.35 -5.30 26.28
C VAL A 69 -5.59 -4.68 26.94
N ILE A 70 -6.61 -4.29 26.17
CA ILE A 70 -7.83 -3.69 26.70
C ILE A 70 -8.82 -4.80 27.11
N PRO A 71 -9.17 -4.95 28.39
CA PRO A 71 -10.08 -6.00 28.83
C PRO A 71 -11.50 -5.77 28.30
N TYR A 72 -12.23 -6.87 28.08
CA TYR A 72 -13.62 -6.94 27.60
C TYR A 72 -13.87 -6.42 26.17
N ILE A 73 -13.44 -5.21 25.83
CA ILE A 73 -13.72 -4.57 24.53
C ILE A 73 -12.59 -4.71 23.50
N GLY A 74 -11.36 -5.00 23.95
CA GLY A 74 -10.18 -5.06 23.10
C GLY A 74 -10.30 -6.03 21.92
N GLY A 75 -10.84 -7.23 22.18
CA GLY A 75 -11.06 -8.23 21.13
C GLY A 75 -12.04 -7.77 20.04
N ILE A 76 -13.09 -7.05 20.40
CA ILE A 76 -14.07 -6.52 19.44
C ILE A 76 -13.42 -5.43 18.58
N LEU A 77 -12.65 -4.52 19.19
CA LEU A 77 -11.93 -3.46 18.46
C LEU A 77 -10.88 -4.05 17.50
N ALA A 78 -10.12 -5.04 17.97
CA ALA A 78 -9.16 -5.80 17.17
C ALA A 78 -9.82 -6.48 15.96
N TRP A 79 -10.97 -7.11 16.17
CA TRP A 79 -11.72 -7.78 15.10
C TRP A 79 -12.25 -6.78 14.06
N LEU A 80 -12.86 -5.67 14.49
CA LEU A 80 -13.32 -4.60 13.58
C LEU A 80 -12.16 -3.99 12.78
N LEU A 81 -11.03 -3.73 13.43
CA LEU A 81 -9.83 -3.24 12.77
C LEU A 81 -9.28 -4.27 11.76
N GLY A 82 -9.39 -5.57 12.04
CA GLY A 82 -9.01 -6.62 11.11
C GLY A 82 -9.85 -6.60 9.83
N ILE A 83 -11.16 -6.36 9.94
CA ILE A 83 -12.05 -6.20 8.77
C ILE A 83 -11.64 -4.97 7.95
N ILE A 84 -11.41 -3.83 8.61
CA ILE A 84 -10.96 -2.60 7.94
C ILE A 84 -9.62 -2.87 7.22
N GLY A 85 -8.68 -3.51 7.90
CA GLY A 85 -7.38 -3.87 7.33
C GLY A 85 -7.50 -4.79 6.12
N PHE A 86 -8.39 -5.78 6.17
CA PHE A 86 -8.65 -6.67 5.04
C PHE A 86 -9.26 -5.93 3.84
N VAL A 87 -10.19 -5.01 4.08
CA VAL A 87 -10.77 -4.17 3.02
C VAL A 87 -9.70 -3.28 2.39
N LEU A 88 -8.87 -2.61 3.20
CA LEU A 88 -7.76 -1.79 2.69
C LEU A 88 -6.74 -2.62 1.91
N TRP A 89 -6.47 -3.85 2.34
CA TRP A 89 -5.56 -4.78 1.66
C TRP A 89 -6.04 -5.11 0.24
N ILE A 90 -7.30 -5.54 0.11
CA ILE A 90 -7.90 -5.83 -1.20
C ILE A 90 -8.00 -4.56 -2.05
N LEU A 91 -8.45 -3.45 -1.47
CA LEU A 91 -8.60 -2.18 -2.17
C LEU A 91 -7.26 -1.69 -2.73
N GLY A 92 -6.18 -1.77 -1.93
CA GLY A 92 -4.83 -1.41 -2.35
C GLY A 92 -4.34 -2.24 -3.52
N MET A 93 -4.47 -3.57 -3.44
CA MET A 93 -4.07 -4.47 -4.52
C MET A 93 -4.86 -4.21 -5.82
N VAL A 94 -6.20 -4.10 -5.72
CA VAL A 94 -7.05 -3.87 -6.89
C VAL A 94 -6.75 -2.53 -7.53
N LYS A 95 -6.63 -1.46 -6.73
CA LYS A 95 -6.37 -0.12 -7.27
C LYS A 95 -4.99 0.00 -7.88
N ALA A 96 -3.98 -0.60 -7.25
CA ALA A 96 -2.63 -0.62 -7.81
C ALA A 96 -2.57 -1.42 -9.12
N TYR A 97 -3.25 -2.58 -9.19
CA TYR A 97 -3.33 -3.38 -10.41
C TYR A 97 -4.06 -2.66 -11.56
N GLN A 98 -5.05 -1.83 -11.22
CA GLN A 98 -5.75 -0.94 -12.16
C GLN A 98 -4.90 0.26 -12.61
N GLY A 99 -3.68 0.44 -12.09
CA GLY A 99 -2.84 1.61 -12.36
C GLY A 99 -3.32 2.88 -11.66
N GLU A 100 -4.24 2.76 -10.70
CA GLU A 100 -4.80 3.91 -9.98
C GLU A 100 -3.99 4.22 -8.72
N ARG A 101 -3.41 5.43 -8.64
CA ARG A 101 -2.74 5.95 -7.43
C ARG A 101 -3.76 6.33 -6.36
N TYR A 102 -4.47 5.33 -5.83
CA TYR A 102 -5.55 5.53 -4.88
C TYR A 102 -5.00 5.79 -3.47
N LYS A 103 -5.36 6.93 -2.91
CA LYS A 103 -5.01 7.34 -1.55
C LYS A 103 -6.03 6.81 -0.56
N PHE A 104 -5.60 5.99 0.39
CA PHE A 104 -6.45 5.64 1.52
C PHE A 104 -6.78 6.90 2.33
N PRO A 105 -8.01 7.03 2.85
CA PRO A 105 -8.34 8.11 3.78
C PRO A 105 -7.32 8.12 4.93
N ILE A 106 -6.81 9.31 5.26
CA ILE A 106 -5.76 9.55 6.27
C ILE A 106 -4.37 9.04 5.84
N VAL A 107 -4.22 7.73 5.55
CA VAL A 107 -2.90 7.11 5.33
C VAL A 107 -2.28 7.50 3.99
N GLY A 108 -3.05 7.77 2.96
CA GLY A 108 -2.52 8.12 1.64
C GLY A 108 -1.76 9.46 1.63
N ASN A 109 -2.27 10.46 2.35
CA ASN A 109 -1.56 11.74 2.50
C ASN A 109 -0.27 11.57 3.30
N LEU A 110 -0.30 10.71 4.33
CA LEU A 110 0.89 10.37 5.10
C LEU A 110 1.93 9.68 4.20
N ALA A 111 1.51 8.72 3.37
CA ALA A 111 2.42 8.05 2.44
C ALA A 111 3.11 9.02 1.47
N GLU A 112 2.40 10.01 0.94
CA GLU A 112 3.03 11.05 0.10
C GLU A 112 4.00 11.94 0.85
N GLU A 113 3.64 12.36 2.06
CA GLU A 113 4.52 13.17 2.90
C GLU A 113 5.82 12.42 3.23
N TRP A 114 5.71 11.13 3.55
CA TRP A 114 6.87 10.29 3.86
C TRP A 114 7.72 9.99 2.64
N MET A 115 7.11 9.86 1.45
CA MET A 115 7.84 9.77 0.18
C MET A 115 8.73 11.00 -0.07
N GLY A 116 8.30 12.19 0.35
CA GLY A 116 9.10 13.42 0.22
C GLY A 116 10.19 13.59 1.29
N LYS A 117 10.09 12.88 2.42
CA LYS A 117 11.02 13.00 3.56
C LYS A 117 12.07 11.89 3.60
N VAL A 118 11.71 10.69 3.14
CA VAL A 118 12.60 9.54 3.20
C VAL A 118 13.12 9.24 1.81
N ASN A 119 14.41 9.50 1.63
CA ASN A 119 15.13 9.19 0.41
C ASN A 119 15.52 7.70 0.40
N VAL A 120 14.51 6.81 0.39
CA VAL A 120 14.72 5.35 0.29
C VAL A 120 14.95 4.94 -1.13
#